data_AF-A0A957K6S8-F1
#
_entry.id   AF-A0A957K6S8-F1
#
_cell.length_a   1.000
_cell.length_b   1.000
_cell.length_c   1.000
_cell.angle_alpha   90.00
_cell.angle_beta   90.00
_cell.angle_gamma   90.00
#
_symmetry.space_group_name_H-M   'P 1'
#
loop_
_entity.id
_entity.type
_entity.pdbx_description
1 polymer ?
#
loop_
_entity_poly.entity_id
_entity_poly.type
_entity_poly.pdbx_seq_one_letter_code
_entity_poly.pdbx_strand_id
1 'polypeptide(L)'
;MYARENKIAGWSLGIAMVALFIGGSMGPLQKLEHVGVNWYSALRSVGLQSYYQGLTIHGVLNALVWTTFFIVGFFTFIVPRSLNKPLSKPGLNWAAVVIMALGLVLAAIPILSNAATVLFTFYPPLQADPLFYFGLTFVVVGSWVHGWGYFATYLEWRKENPGVVTPLIAQMSLITMLMWQIATLGIATEILWLIIPWSLGWVEGIDPQLARTFFWFTGHPIVYFWLLPAYVSWYAMVPKQAGGKLFSEPL
;
A
#
# COMPACT_ATOMS: atom_id res chain seq x y z
N MET A 1 -20.57 -12.30 14.30
CA MET A 1 -19.27 -12.98 14.09
C MET A 1 -18.16 -11.98 13.77
N TYR A 2 -18.22 -11.21 12.67
CA TYR A 2 -17.07 -10.42 12.15
C TYR A 2 -17.07 -8.91 12.50
N ALA A 3 -17.60 -8.52 13.67
CA ALA A 3 -17.82 -7.11 13.99
C ALA A 3 -16.51 -6.30 14.11
N ARG A 4 -15.42 -6.92 14.60
CA ARG A 4 -14.12 -6.26 14.75
C ARG A 4 -13.43 -6.10 13.40
N GLU A 5 -13.44 -7.16 12.59
CA GLU A 5 -12.93 -7.21 11.23
C GLU A 5 -13.59 -6.14 10.36
N ASN A 6 -14.92 -5.96 10.50
CA ASN A 6 -15.65 -4.91 9.79
C ASN A 6 -15.17 -3.51 10.16
N LYS A 7 -14.85 -3.26 11.43
CA LYS A 7 -14.31 -1.96 11.85
C LYS A 7 -12.91 -1.73 11.32
N ILE A 8 -12.02 -2.73 11.41
CA ILE A 8 -10.65 -2.65 10.87
C ILE A 8 -10.71 -2.38 9.37
N ALA A 9 -11.47 -3.19 8.63
CA ALA A 9 -11.67 -3.03 7.20
C ALA A 9 -12.26 -1.66 6.86
N GLY A 10 -13.27 -1.20 7.62
CA GLY A 10 -13.90 0.10 7.43
C GLY A 10 -12.93 1.27 7.60
N TRP A 11 -12.07 1.25 8.63
CA TRP A 11 -11.03 2.27 8.80
C TRP A 11 -10.00 2.26 7.68
N SER A 12 -9.48 1.08 7.32
CA SER A 12 -8.51 0.96 6.22
C SER A 12 -9.10 1.45 4.90
N LEU A 13 -10.32 1.02 4.55
CA LEU A 13 -10.99 1.44 3.33
C LEU A 13 -11.36 2.93 3.35
N GLY A 14 -11.78 3.47 4.50
CA GLY A 14 -12.04 4.90 4.66
C GLY A 14 -10.79 5.74 4.37
N ILE A 15 -9.65 5.39 4.98
CA ILE A 15 -8.37 6.06 4.73
C ILE A 15 -7.96 5.92 3.26
N ALA A 16 -8.11 4.73 2.67
CA ALA A 16 -7.82 4.50 1.26
C ALA A 16 -8.63 5.45 0.36
N MET A 17 -9.94 5.56 0.58
CA MET A 17 -10.81 6.41 -0.22
C MET A 17 -10.49 7.90 -0.08
N VAL A 18 -10.12 8.36 1.14
CA VAL A 18 -9.64 9.73 1.34
C VAL A 18 -8.33 9.98 0.58
N ALA A 19 -7.38 9.05 0.65
CA ALA A 19 -6.12 9.15 -0.08
C ALA A 19 -6.34 9.20 -1.60
N LEU A 20 -7.21 8.34 -2.14
CA LEU A 20 -7.57 8.34 -3.56
C LEU A 20 -8.22 9.65 -3.99
N PHE A 21 -9.11 10.21 -3.17
CA PHE A 21 -9.75 11.49 -3.48
C PHE A 21 -8.72 12.63 -3.55
N ILE A 22 -7.87 12.74 -2.52
CA ILE A 22 -6.85 13.81 -2.46
C ILE A 22 -5.82 13.62 -3.59
N GLY A 23 -5.23 12.43 -3.73
CA GLY A 23 -4.27 12.15 -4.80
C GLY A 23 -4.88 12.28 -6.19
N GLY A 24 -6.09 11.74 -6.38
CA GLY A 24 -6.85 11.82 -7.62
C GLY A 24 -7.18 13.24 -8.06
N SER A 25 -7.42 14.15 -7.11
CA SER A 25 -7.69 15.57 -7.41
C SER A 25 -6.52 16.29 -8.08
N MET A 26 -5.29 15.78 -7.94
CA MET A 26 -4.11 16.29 -8.65
C MET A 26 -4.11 15.93 -10.15
N GLY A 27 -4.82 14.86 -10.54
CA GLY A 27 -4.85 14.36 -11.93
C GLY A 27 -5.40 15.39 -12.93
N PRO A 28 -6.57 16.00 -12.69
CA PRO A 28 -7.08 17.09 -13.52
C PRO A 28 -6.10 18.27 -13.65
N LEU A 29 -5.43 18.66 -12.57
CA LEU A 29 -4.43 19.73 -12.59
C LEU A 29 -3.23 19.37 -13.46
N GLN A 30 -2.75 18.11 -13.37
CA GLN A 30 -1.69 17.60 -14.25
C GLN A 30 -2.12 17.62 -15.72
N LYS A 31 -3.35 17.19 -16.01
CA LYS A 31 -3.86 17.18 -17.39
C LYS A 31 -4.00 18.58 -17.97
N LEU A 32 -4.50 19.54 -17.18
CA LEU A 32 -4.61 20.94 -17.59
C LEU A 32 -3.24 21.53 -17.91
N GLU A 33 -2.24 21.26 -17.07
CA GLU A 33 -0.86 21.72 -17.29
C GLU A 33 -0.30 21.13 -18.61
N HIS A 34 -0.53 19.85 -18.89
CA HIS A 34 -0.08 19.18 -20.13
C HIS A 34 -0.75 19.68 -21.41
N VAL A 35 -1.85 20.45 -21.31
CA VAL A 35 -2.50 21.12 -22.45
C VAL A 35 -2.25 22.63 -22.46
N GLY A 36 -1.26 23.11 -21.69
CA GLY A 36 -0.84 24.51 -21.66
C GLY A 36 -1.65 25.39 -20.69
N VAL A 37 -2.54 24.82 -19.89
CA VAL A 37 -3.37 25.55 -18.91
C VAL A 37 -2.81 25.36 -17.50
N ASN A 38 -1.92 26.26 -17.06
CA ASN A 38 -1.21 26.13 -15.79
C ASN A 38 -1.95 26.78 -14.61
N TRP A 39 -2.57 25.96 -13.76
CA TRP A 39 -3.24 26.38 -12.52
C TRP A 39 -2.34 26.38 -11.27
N TYR A 40 -1.14 25.79 -11.33
CA TYR A 40 -0.28 25.65 -10.15
C TYR A 40 0.19 27.01 -9.61
N SER A 41 0.37 28.02 -10.47
CA SER A 41 0.70 29.38 -10.05
C SER A 41 -0.38 29.99 -9.15
N ALA A 42 -1.66 29.79 -9.49
CA ALA A 42 -2.80 30.26 -8.71
C ALA A 42 -2.97 29.49 -7.40
N LEU A 43 -2.53 28.22 -7.34
CA LEU A 43 -2.66 27.35 -6.17
C LEU A 43 -1.51 27.47 -5.17
N ARG A 44 -0.47 28.27 -5.44
CA ARG A 44 0.64 28.50 -4.50
C ARG A 44 0.17 29.08 -3.16
N SER A 45 -0.83 29.96 -3.20
CA SER A 45 -1.40 30.60 -2.01
C SER A 45 -2.11 29.62 -1.06
N VAL A 46 -2.49 28.45 -1.56
CA VAL A 46 -3.13 27.38 -0.78
C VAL A 46 -2.18 26.21 -0.48
N GLY A 47 -0.88 26.41 -0.67
CA GLY A 47 0.17 25.48 -0.24
C GLY A 47 0.74 24.58 -1.34
N LEU A 48 0.18 24.57 -2.55
CA LEU A 48 0.70 23.76 -3.66
C LEU A 48 1.74 24.54 -4.48
N GLN A 49 3.01 24.32 -4.16
CA GLN A 49 4.15 25.13 -4.63
C GLN A 49 4.51 24.90 -6.10
N SER A 50 4.35 23.67 -6.59
CA SER A 50 4.78 23.28 -7.93
C SER A 50 4.01 22.10 -8.51
N TYR A 51 4.13 21.92 -9.82
CA TYR A 51 3.68 20.71 -10.53
C TYR A 51 4.26 19.44 -9.90
N TYR A 52 5.56 19.42 -9.58
CA TYR A 52 6.23 18.24 -9.05
C TYR A 52 5.82 17.89 -7.62
N GLN A 53 5.48 18.90 -6.79
CA GLN A 53 4.89 18.64 -5.48
C GLN A 53 3.53 17.95 -5.65
N GLY A 54 2.68 18.48 -6.56
CA GLY A 54 1.40 17.86 -6.91
C GLY A 54 1.53 16.45 -7.49
N LEU A 55 2.54 16.21 -8.33
CA LEU A 55 2.85 14.89 -8.88
C LEU A 55 3.35 13.91 -7.80
N THR A 56 4.09 14.40 -6.81
CA THR A 56 4.50 13.59 -5.65
C THR A 56 3.30 13.21 -4.79
N ILE A 57 2.42 14.18 -4.47
CA ILE A 57 1.15 13.92 -3.77
C ILE A 57 0.33 12.87 -4.53
N HIS A 58 0.17 13.05 -5.85
CA HIS A 58 -0.59 12.16 -6.70
C HIS A 58 -0.06 10.72 -6.66
N GLY A 59 1.24 10.55 -6.95
CA GLY A 59 1.86 9.24 -7.02
C GLY A 59 1.86 8.53 -5.67
N VAL A 60 2.25 9.23 -4.59
CA VAL A 60 2.31 8.63 -3.25
C VAL A 60 0.91 8.26 -2.75
N LEU A 61 -0.06 9.17 -2.83
CA LEU A 61 -1.39 8.90 -2.30
C LEU A 61 -2.17 7.87 -3.12
N ASN A 62 -2.06 7.89 -4.45
CA ASN A 62 -2.78 6.93 -5.28
C ASN A 62 -2.04 5.59 -5.36
N ALA A 63 -0.77 5.59 -5.80
CA ALA A 63 -0.09 4.34 -6.11
C ALA A 63 0.40 3.59 -4.86
N LEU A 64 0.73 4.28 -3.77
CA LEU A 64 1.28 3.65 -2.56
C LEU A 64 0.24 3.57 -1.43
N VAL A 65 -0.36 4.69 -1.05
CA VAL A 65 -1.24 4.75 0.13
C VAL A 65 -2.60 4.12 -0.16
N TRP A 66 -3.33 4.61 -1.17
CA TRP A 66 -4.67 4.12 -1.50
C TRP A 66 -4.65 2.61 -1.76
N THR A 67 -3.77 2.15 -2.64
CA THR A 67 -3.67 0.71 -2.96
C THR A 67 -3.38 -0.09 -1.69
N THR A 68 -2.34 0.21 -0.92
CA THR A 68 -1.96 -0.58 0.26
C THR A 68 -3.09 -0.62 1.30
N PHE A 69 -3.68 0.53 1.64
CA PHE A 69 -4.79 0.60 2.60
C PHE A 69 -6.04 -0.12 2.08
N PHE A 70 -6.36 0.01 0.78
CA PHE A 70 -7.49 -0.69 0.18
C PHE A 70 -7.30 -2.20 0.28
N ILE A 71 -6.12 -2.70 -0.04
CA ILE A 71 -5.81 -4.13 -0.08
C ILE A 71 -5.90 -4.75 1.30
N VAL A 72 -5.27 -4.14 2.31
CA VAL A 72 -5.35 -4.66 3.67
C VAL A 72 -6.76 -4.56 4.24
N GLY A 73 -7.52 -3.51 3.90
CA GLY A 73 -8.92 -3.37 4.28
C GLY A 73 -9.80 -4.45 3.64
N PHE A 74 -9.64 -4.65 2.33
CA PHE A 74 -10.35 -5.67 1.57
C PHE A 74 -10.02 -7.07 2.09
N PHE A 75 -8.74 -7.42 2.26
CA PHE A 75 -8.32 -8.73 2.75
C PHE A 75 -8.75 -9.00 4.19
N THR A 76 -8.70 -7.99 5.06
CA THR A 76 -9.28 -8.08 6.42
C THR A 76 -10.78 -8.42 6.36
N PHE A 77 -11.49 -7.93 5.36
CA PHE A 77 -12.90 -8.24 5.18
C PHE A 77 -13.12 -9.66 4.63
N ILE A 78 -12.39 -10.05 3.59
CA ILE A 78 -12.70 -11.27 2.81
C ILE A 78 -12.06 -12.54 3.36
N VAL A 79 -10.86 -12.48 3.95
CA VAL A 79 -10.14 -13.68 4.42
C VAL A 79 -10.89 -14.38 5.56
N PRO A 80 -11.32 -13.69 6.64
CA PRO A 80 -12.06 -14.32 7.73
C PRO A 80 -13.38 -14.96 7.27
N ARG A 81 -14.08 -14.29 6.34
CA ARG A 81 -15.33 -14.78 5.75
C ARG A 81 -15.12 -16.01 4.90
N SER A 82 -14.07 -15.99 4.08
CA SER A 82 -13.73 -17.13 3.23
C SER A 82 -13.34 -18.36 4.04
N LEU A 83 -12.66 -18.18 5.17
CA LEU A 83 -12.30 -19.27 6.10
C LEU A 83 -13.45 -19.65 7.04
N ASN A 84 -14.54 -18.89 7.04
CA ASN A 84 -15.60 -18.95 8.05
C ASN A 84 -15.07 -18.93 9.50
N LYS A 85 -14.04 -18.10 9.75
CA LYS A 85 -13.33 -18.00 11.04
C LYS A 85 -12.96 -16.55 11.30
N PRO A 86 -13.23 -15.97 12.48
CA PRO A 86 -12.77 -14.63 12.82
C PRO A 86 -11.24 -14.56 12.82
N LEU A 87 -10.67 -13.36 12.74
CA LEU A 87 -9.23 -13.20 12.90
C LEU A 87 -8.79 -13.74 14.26
N SER A 88 -7.72 -14.53 14.27
CA SER A 88 -7.20 -15.10 15.53
C SER A 88 -6.56 -14.04 16.43
N LYS A 89 -5.88 -13.06 15.81
CA LYS A 89 -5.17 -11.97 16.48
C LYS A 89 -5.63 -10.60 15.96
N PRO A 90 -6.90 -10.19 16.18
CA PRO A 90 -7.43 -8.93 15.64
C PRO A 90 -6.71 -7.69 16.19
N GLY A 91 -6.08 -7.78 17.37
CA GLY A 91 -5.24 -6.71 17.91
C GLY A 91 -4.01 -6.40 17.05
N LEU A 92 -3.46 -7.41 16.36
CA LEU A 92 -2.33 -7.25 15.45
C LEU A 92 -2.73 -6.41 14.23
N ASN A 93 -3.90 -6.72 13.64
CA ASN A 93 -4.45 -5.97 12.52
C ASN A 93 -4.89 -4.54 12.92
N TRP A 94 -5.33 -4.33 14.16
CA TRP A 94 -5.56 -2.96 14.66
C TRP A 94 -4.26 -2.17 14.82
N ALA A 95 -3.22 -2.78 15.41
CA ALA A 95 -1.91 -2.17 15.51
C ALA A 95 -1.35 -1.82 14.13
N ALA A 96 -1.55 -2.70 13.14
CA ALA A 96 -1.17 -2.46 11.75
C ALA A 96 -1.84 -1.20 11.17
N VAL A 97 -3.16 -1.02 11.35
CA VAL A 97 -3.85 0.20 10.91
C VAL A 97 -3.24 1.46 11.54
N VAL A 98 -2.94 1.42 12.84
CA VAL A 98 -2.32 2.56 13.54
C VAL A 98 -0.92 2.85 13.00
N ILE A 99 -0.09 1.82 12.80
CA ILE A 99 1.26 1.94 12.24
C ILE A 99 1.19 2.57 10.84
N MET A 100 0.31 2.08 9.97
CA MET A 100 0.16 2.64 8.62
C MET A 100 -0.36 4.08 8.65
N ALA A 101 -1.33 4.39 9.51
CA ALA A 101 -1.89 5.73 9.63
C ALA A 101 -0.85 6.73 10.15
N LEU A 102 -0.04 6.32 11.13
CA LEU A 102 1.11 7.10 11.60
C LEU A 102 2.10 7.32 10.45
N GLY A 103 2.46 6.26 9.72
CA GLY A 103 3.34 6.36 8.55
C GLY A 103 2.85 7.35 7.50
N LEU A 104 1.54 7.32 7.19
CA LEU A 104 0.91 8.28 6.29
C LEU A 104 1.05 9.72 6.80
N VAL A 105 0.79 9.97 8.08
CA VAL A 105 0.93 11.32 8.67
C VAL A 105 2.39 11.80 8.62
N LEU A 106 3.34 10.93 8.99
CA LEU A 106 4.76 11.26 8.95
C LEU A 106 5.23 11.59 7.52
N ALA A 107 4.79 10.83 6.52
CA ALA A 107 5.12 11.12 5.12
C ALA A 107 4.41 12.37 4.58
N ALA A 108 3.19 12.65 5.05
CA ALA A 108 2.41 13.80 4.59
C ALA A 108 3.02 15.15 4.99
N ILE A 109 3.62 15.24 6.20
CA ILE A 109 4.23 16.48 6.71
C ILE A 109 5.25 17.07 5.70
N PRO A 110 6.32 16.35 5.31
CA PRO A 110 7.32 16.88 4.40
C PRO A 110 6.81 17.02 2.96
N ILE A 111 5.84 16.21 2.52
CA ILE A 111 5.20 16.39 1.21
C ILE A 111 4.46 17.73 1.17
N LEU A 112 3.65 18.03 2.18
CA LEU A 112 2.85 19.25 2.26
C LEU A 112 3.70 20.50 2.49
N SER A 113 4.81 20.37 3.22
CA SER A 113 5.80 21.46 3.40
C SER A 113 6.75 21.62 2.21
N ASN A 114 6.55 20.89 1.12
CA ASN A 114 7.39 20.90 -0.08
C ASN A 114 8.85 20.45 0.17
N ALA A 115 9.10 19.74 1.28
CA ALA A 115 10.40 19.16 1.65
C ALA A 115 10.60 17.72 1.13
N ALA A 116 9.61 17.16 0.44
CA ALA A 116 9.68 15.83 -0.17
C ALA A 116 9.16 15.82 -1.62
N THR A 117 9.57 16.79 -2.43
CA THR A 117 9.20 16.87 -3.86
C THR A 117 10.13 16.00 -4.71
N VAL A 118 10.04 14.68 -4.52
CA VAL A 118 10.94 13.67 -5.10
C VAL A 118 10.22 12.57 -5.87
N LEU A 119 8.92 12.75 -6.13
CA LEU A 119 8.02 11.75 -6.72
C LEU A 119 7.85 10.50 -5.84
N PHE A 120 6.95 9.61 -6.25
CA PHE A 120 6.71 8.34 -5.54
C PHE A 120 7.85 7.32 -5.69
N THR A 121 8.81 7.56 -6.59
CA THR A 121 10.00 6.73 -6.78
C THR A 121 11.22 7.21 -5.98
N PHE A 122 11.23 8.47 -5.53
CA PHE A 122 12.25 9.05 -4.64
C PHE A 122 13.70 8.70 -5.00
N TYR A 123 14.03 8.71 -6.30
CA TYR A 123 15.34 8.27 -6.78
C TYR A 123 16.46 9.22 -6.31
N PRO A 124 17.53 8.69 -5.70
CA PRO A 124 18.75 9.44 -5.48
C PRO A 124 19.32 9.96 -6.83
N PRO A 125 19.98 11.13 -6.86
CA PRO A 125 20.41 11.95 -5.71
C PRO A 125 19.35 12.96 -5.23
N LEU A 126 18.08 12.84 -5.64
CA LEU A 126 17.01 13.69 -5.09
C LEU A 126 16.71 13.28 -3.65
N GLN A 127 17.10 14.12 -2.70
CA GLN A 127 16.93 13.86 -1.27
C GLN A 127 15.69 14.59 -0.75
N ALA A 128 14.83 13.87 -0.04
CA ALA A 128 13.72 14.41 0.73
C ALA A 128 14.08 14.47 2.22
N ASP A 129 13.24 15.17 2.99
CA ASP A 129 13.28 15.11 4.45
C ASP A 129 13.21 13.65 4.97
N PRO A 130 14.04 13.26 5.97
CA PRO A 130 14.04 11.91 6.54
C PRO A 130 12.67 11.37 6.95
N LEU A 131 11.78 12.25 7.42
CA LEU A 131 10.44 11.89 7.88
C LEU A 131 9.60 11.26 6.76
N PHE A 132 9.85 11.64 5.51
CA PHE A 132 9.20 11.05 4.34
C PHE A 132 9.53 9.55 4.22
N TYR A 133 10.81 9.20 4.35
CA TYR A 133 11.28 7.82 4.24
C TYR A 133 10.82 6.96 5.42
N PHE A 134 10.86 7.50 6.65
CA PHE A 134 10.31 6.82 7.82
C PHE A 134 8.80 6.59 7.69
N GLY A 135 8.07 7.60 7.21
CA GLY A 135 6.63 7.52 7.00
C GLY A 135 6.24 6.40 6.04
N LEU A 136 6.87 6.34 4.86
CA LEU A 136 6.63 5.26 3.90
C LEU A 136 7.05 3.88 4.44
N THR A 137 8.14 3.81 5.20
CA THR A 137 8.57 2.58 5.88
C THR A 137 7.48 2.05 6.81
N PHE A 138 6.86 2.91 7.61
CA PHE A 138 5.77 2.50 8.50
C PHE A 138 4.54 2.03 7.75
N VAL A 139 4.20 2.63 6.59
CA VAL A 139 3.11 2.11 5.74
C VAL A 139 3.40 0.68 5.28
N VAL A 140 4.63 0.41 4.82
CA VAL A 140 5.04 -0.94 4.40
C VAL A 140 5.05 -1.92 5.57
N VAL A 141 5.67 -1.56 6.70
CA VAL A 141 5.72 -2.42 7.91
C VAL A 141 4.32 -2.73 8.43
N GLY A 142 3.42 -1.74 8.48
CA GLY A 142 2.04 -1.99 8.90
C GLY A 142 1.32 -2.98 7.97
N SER A 143 1.56 -2.92 6.65
CA SER A 143 1.00 -3.91 5.72
C SER A 143 1.53 -5.33 5.97
N TRP A 144 2.79 -5.49 6.42
CA TRP A 144 3.34 -6.78 6.84
C TRP A 144 2.61 -7.34 8.05
N VAL A 145 2.39 -6.48 9.06
CA VAL A 145 1.70 -6.82 10.30
C VAL A 145 0.26 -7.25 10.02
N HIS A 146 -0.43 -6.62 9.05
CA HIS A 146 -1.72 -7.12 8.55
C HIS A 146 -1.62 -8.56 8.03
N GLY A 147 -0.63 -8.82 7.18
CA GLY A 147 -0.35 -10.14 6.60
C GLY A 147 -0.13 -11.22 7.67
N TRP A 148 0.66 -10.91 8.70
CA TRP A 148 0.91 -11.83 9.82
C TRP A 148 -0.37 -12.21 10.56
N GLY A 149 -1.31 -11.28 10.71
CA GLY A 149 -2.63 -11.57 11.28
C GLY A 149 -3.44 -12.57 10.44
N TYR A 150 -3.36 -12.46 9.11
CA TYR A 150 -4.02 -13.40 8.20
C TYR A 150 -3.34 -14.77 8.24
N PHE A 151 -2.01 -14.81 8.23
CA PHE A 151 -1.26 -16.07 8.31
C PHE A 151 -1.52 -16.81 9.62
N ALA A 152 -1.54 -16.11 10.75
CA ALA A 152 -1.89 -16.70 12.04
C ALA A 152 -3.30 -17.29 12.04
N THR A 153 -4.26 -16.57 11.46
CA THR A 153 -5.66 -17.04 11.34
C THR A 153 -5.75 -18.30 10.46
N TYR A 154 -5.03 -18.29 9.33
CA TYR A 154 -4.98 -19.42 8.42
C TYR A 154 -4.31 -20.66 9.04
N LEU A 155 -3.21 -20.49 9.77
CA LEU A 155 -2.52 -21.59 10.45
C LEU A 155 -3.41 -22.26 11.51
N GLU A 156 -4.20 -21.49 12.25
CA GLU A 156 -5.20 -22.04 13.17
C GLU A 156 -6.32 -22.75 12.42
N TRP A 157 -6.86 -22.13 11.36
CA TRP A 157 -7.88 -22.75 10.51
C TRP A 157 -7.40 -24.09 9.92
N ARG A 158 -6.15 -24.19 9.46
CA ARG A 158 -5.56 -25.42 8.92
C ARG A 158 -5.44 -26.54 9.95
N LYS A 159 -5.18 -26.21 11.22
CA LYS A 159 -5.16 -27.20 12.31
C LYS A 159 -6.54 -27.74 12.63
N GLU A 160 -7.56 -26.88 12.53
CA GLU A 160 -8.96 -27.25 12.76
C GLU A 160 -9.60 -28.00 11.58
N ASN A 161 -9.01 -27.90 10.39
CA ASN A 161 -9.53 -28.48 9.14
C ASN A 161 -8.47 -29.35 8.44
N PRO A 162 -7.98 -30.44 9.08
CA PRO A 162 -6.98 -31.31 8.47
C PRO A 162 -7.55 -31.99 7.21
N GLY A 163 -6.79 -31.96 6.11
CA GLY A 163 -7.19 -32.55 4.83
C GLY A 163 -8.19 -31.74 4.00
N VAL A 164 -8.68 -30.59 4.50
CA VAL A 164 -9.61 -29.73 3.76
C VAL A 164 -8.83 -28.75 2.87
N VAL A 165 -9.27 -28.63 1.62
CA VAL A 165 -8.70 -27.66 0.65
C VAL A 165 -8.97 -26.24 1.12
N THR A 166 -7.98 -25.35 0.97
CA THR A 166 -8.12 -23.96 1.36
C THR A 166 -9.11 -23.25 0.43
N PRO A 167 -10.13 -22.55 0.95
CA PRO A 167 -11.06 -21.79 0.12
C PRO A 167 -10.34 -20.79 -0.80
N LEU A 168 -10.73 -20.75 -2.08
CA LEU A 168 -10.06 -19.97 -3.13
C LEU A 168 -9.78 -18.50 -2.74
N ILE A 169 -10.78 -17.79 -2.21
CA ILE A 169 -10.64 -16.37 -1.82
C ILE A 169 -9.54 -16.21 -0.76
N ALA A 170 -9.53 -17.05 0.26
CA ALA A 170 -8.48 -17.05 1.28
C ALA A 170 -7.12 -17.42 0.67
N GLN A 171 -7.06 -18.46 -0.17
CA GLN A 171 -5.82 -18.90 -0.81
C GLN A 171 -5.17 -17.79 -1.64
N MET A 172 -5.92 -17.18 -2.57
CA MET A 172 -5.41 -16.09 -3.42
C MET A 172 -4.94 -14.89 -2.60
N SER A 173 -5.71 -14.52 -1.56
CA SER A 173 -5.36 -13.39 -0.68
C SER A 173 -4.10 -13.67 0.13
N LEU A 174 -3.96 -14.88 0.69
CA LEU A 174 -2.80 -15.29 1.48
C LEU A 174 -1.53 -15.39 0.61
N ILE A 175 -1.63 -15.93 -0.60
CA ILE A 175 -0.51 -15.97 -1.56
C ILE A 175 -0.09 -14.55 -1.95
N THR A 176 -1.06 -13.67 -2.21
CA THR A 176 -0.79 -12.26 -2.52
C THR A 176 -0.03 -11.58 -1.38
N MET A 177 -0.46 -11.79 -0.13
CA MET A 177 0.23 -11.26 1.04
C MET A 177 1.59 -11.90 1.26
N LEU A 178 1.76 -13.19 1.00
CA LEU A 178 3.06 -13.86 1.13
C LEU A 178 4.07 -13.33 0.11
N MET A 179 3.63 -13.20 -1.15
CA MET A 179 4.43 -12.58 -2.21
C MET A 179 4.83 -11.16 -1.82
N TRP A 180 3.92 -10.38 -1.22
CA TRP A 180 4.22 -9.03 -0.74
C TRP A 180 5.32 -8.95 0.31
N GLN A 181 5.36 -9.90 1.27
CA GLN A 181 6.45 -9.96 2.28
C GLN A 181 7.82 -10.12 1.62
N ILE A 182 7.89 -10.92 0.55
CA ILE A 182 9.14 -11.18 -0.17
C ILE A 182 9.48 -10.01 -1.09
N ALA A 183 8.50 -9.51 -1.85
CA ALA A 183 8.64 -8.44 -2.81
C ALA A 183 9.23 -7.16 -2.20
N THR A 184 8.88 -6.86 -0.96
CA THR A 184 9.30 -5.63 -0.27
C THR A 184 10.69 -5.70 0.36
N LEU A 185 11.40 -6.84 0.28
CA LEU A 185 12.77 -6.94 0.78
C LEU A 185 13.73 -5.99 0.06
N GLY A 186 13.49 -5.70 -1.22
CA GLY A 186 14.26 -4.72 -1.99
C GLY A 186 14.14 -3.32 -1.41
N ILE A 187 12.92 -2.79 -1.31
CA ILE A 187 12.67 -1.43 -0.80
C ILE A 187 13.06 -1.30 0.67
N ALA A 188 12.87 -2.35 1.48
CA ALA A 188 13.35 -2.37 2.85
C ALA A 188 14.88 -2.26 2.90
N THR A 189 15.59 -2.96 2.01
CA THR A 189 17.06 -2.88 1.91
C THR A 189 17.50 -1.49 1.47
N GLU A 190 16.87 -0.95 0.42
CA GLU A 190 17.15 0.40 -0.09
C GLU A 190 16.98 1.46 1.00
N ILE A 191 15.83 1.47 1.67
CA ILE A 191 15.50 2.52 2.63
C ILE A 191 16.37 2.42 3.88
N LEU A 192 16.47 1.23 4.47
CA LEU A 192 17.16 1.06 5.76
C LEU A 192 18.68 1.18 5.66
N TRP A 193 19.29 0.71 4.56
CA TRP A 193 20.75 0.65 4.43
C TRP A 193 21.34 1.74 3.56
N LEU A 194 20.56 2.33 2.65
CA LEU A 194 21.04 3.40 1.78
C LEU A 194 20.39 4.74 2.15
N ILE A 195 19.08 4.86 1.99
CA ILE A 195 18.40 6.17 2.04
C ILE A 195 18.37 6.78 3.45
N ILE A 196 18.04 6.02 4.49
CA ILE A 196 17.96 6.56 5.86
C ILE A 196 19.33 7.05 6.35
N PRO A 197 20.42 6.25 6.27
CA PRO A 197 21.75 6.74 6.63
C PRO A 197 22.15 8.00 5.86
N TRP A 198 21.82 8.06 4.56
CA TRP A 198 22.13 9.21 3.72
C TRP A 198 21.30 10.45 4.08
N SER A 199 19.98 10.32 4.24
CA SER A 199 19.07 11.42 4.60
C SER A 199 19.33 11.99 5.99
N LEU A 200 19.86 11.19 6.92
CA LEU A 200 20.30 11.64 8.24
C LEU A 200 21.71 12.23 8.25
N GLY A 201 22.43 12.23 7.11
CA GLY A 201 23.79 12.74 7.00
C GLY A 201 24.86 11.86 7.64
N TRP A 202 24.58 10.57 7.88
CA TRP A 202 25.57 9.62 8.40
C TRP A 202 26.59 9.20 7.34
N VAL A 203 26.20 9.29 6.07
CA VAL A 203 27.07 9.09 4.90
C VAL A 203 26.86 10.24 3.92
N GLU A 204 27.92 10.62 3.21
CA GLU A 204 27.90 11.76 2.28
C GLU A 204 27.08 11.50 1.00
N GLY A 205 26.94 10.24 0.62
CA GLY A 205 26.23 9.82 -0.59
C GLY A 205 25.96 8.33 -0.65
N ILE A 206 25.14 7.94 -1.60
CA ILE A 206 24.80 6.54 -1.91
C ILE A 206 24.88 6.31 -3.42
N ASP A 207 25.11 5.06 -3.82
CA ASP A 207 25.10 4.66 -5.23
C ASP A 207 23.65 4.71 -5.79
N PRO A 208 23.35 5.61 -6.75
CA PRO A 208 22.00 5.74 -7.29
C PRO A 208 21.55 4.52 -8.11
N GLN A 209 22.48 3.80 -8.72
CA GLN A 209 22.17 2.62 -9.52
C GLN A 209 21.79 1.45 -8.59
N LEU A 210 22.54 1.25 -7.51
CA LEU A 210 22.22 0.25 -6.49
C LEU A 210 20.87 0.53 -5.84
N ALA A 211 20.60 1.79 -5.48
CA ALA A 211 19.30 2.20 -4.93
C ALA A 211 18.16 1.80 -5.88
N ARG A 212 18.26 2.16 -7.17
CA ARG A 212 17.26 1.78 -8.19
C ARG A 212 17.13 0.27 -8.40
N THR A 213 18.21 -0.49 -8.27
CA THR A 213 18.15 -1.96 -8.35
C THR A 213 17.29 -2.53 -7.21
N PHE A 214 17.49 -2.07 -5.97
CA PHE A 214 16.67 -2.47 -4.84
C PHE A 214 15.24 -1.94 -4.93
N PHE A 215 15.04 -0.71 -5.41
CA PHE A 215 13.73 -0.14 -5.68
C PHE A 215 12.94 -1.06 -6.61
N TRP A 216 13.50 -1.43 -7.76
CA TRP A 216 12.79 -2.21 -8.78
C TRP A 216 12.66 -3.70 -8.48
N PHE A 217 13.49 -4.25 -7.58
CA PHE A 217 13.18 -5.54 -6.96
C PHE A 217 11.78 -5.52 -6.33
N THR A 218 11.37 -4.40 -5.73
CA THR A 218 9.99 -4.21 -5.20
C THR A 218 9.04 -3.60 -6.23
N GLY A 219 9.54 -2.67 -7.05
CA GLY A 219 8.76 -1.82 -7.94
C GLY A 219 8.04 -2.57 -9.06
N HIS A 220 8.53 -3.75 -9.46
CA HIS A 220 7.77 -4.63 -10.34
C HIS A 220 6.72 -5.46 -9.58
N PRO A 221 7.05 -6.27 -8.55
CA PRO A 221 6.04 -7.06 -7.84
C PRO A 221 4.96 -6.23 -7.14
N ILE A 222 5.22 -4.97 -6.76
CA ILE A 222 4.19 -4.09 -6.19
C ILE A 222 3.02 -3.85 -7.14
N VAL A 223 3.23 -3.81 -8.46
CA VAL A 223 2.10 -3.65 -9.39
C VAL A 223 1.21 -4.89 -9.45
N TYR A 224 1.77 -6.08 -9.19
CA TYR A 224 0.98 -7.30 -9.00
C TYR A 224 0.28 -7.28 -7.64
N PHE A 225 0.93 -6.76 -6.60
CA PHE A 225 0.26 -6.55 -5.31
C PHE A 225 -0.96 -5.64 -5.45
N TRP A 226 -0.93 -4.62 -6.32
CA TRP A 226 -2.10 -3.80 -6.65
C TRP A 226 -3.18 -4.57 -7.42
N LEU A 227 -2.76 -5.39 -8.37
CA LEU A 227 -3.64 -6.06 -9.32
C LEU A 227 -4.35 -7.29 -8.74
N LEU A 228 -3.64 -8.14 -8.00
CA LEU A 228 -4.16 -9.42 -7.53
C LEU A 228 -5.42 -9.31 -6.64
N PRO A 229 -5.61 -8.29 -5.80
CA PRO A 229 -6.86 -8.03 -5.10
C PRO A 229 -8.06 -7.81 -6.05
N ALA A 230 -7.85 -7.16 -7.19
CA ALA A 230 -8.87 -7.07 -8.24
C ALA A 230 -9.12 -8.45 -8.87
N TYR A 231 -8.07 -9.25 -9.10
CA TYR A 231 -8.21 -10.63 -9.59
C TYR A 231 -9.00 -11.50 -8.60
N VAL A 232 -8.80 -11.36 -7.29
CA VAL A 232 -9.64 -12.06 -6.29
C VAL A 232 -11.11 -11.74 -6.51
N SER A 233 -11.45 -10.47 -6.76
CA SER A 233 -12.82 -10.08 -7.10
C SER A 233 -13.27 -10.68 -8.43
N TRP A 234 -12.46 -10.56 -9.49
CA TRP A 234 -12.82 -11.00 -10.84
C TRP A 234 -13.00 -12.52 -10.95
N TYR A 235 -12.22 -13.31 -10.22
CA TYR A 235 -12.35 -14.76 -10.23
C TYR A 235 -13.42 -15.25 -9.24
N ALA A 236 -13.47 -14.71 -8.03
CA ALA A 236 -14.27 -15.30 -6.96
C ALA A 236 -15.56 -14.54 -6.61
N MET A 237 -15.80 -13.36 -7.18
CA MET A 237 -16.96 -12.52 -6.88
C MET A 237 -17.77 -12.14 -8.12
N VAL A 238 -17.11 -11.58 -9.14
CA VAL A 238 -17.76 -11.09 -10.37
C VAL A 238 -18.60 -12.15 -11.08
N PRO A 239 -18.18 -13.43 -11.22
CA PRO A 239 -18.99 -14.41 -11.93
C PRO A 239 -20.36 -14.60 -11.28
N LYS A 240 -20.40 -14.61 -9.94
CA LYS A 240 -21.66 -14.69 -9.19
C LYS A 240 -22.50 -13.41 -9.34
N GLN A 241 -21.87 -12.24 -9.32
CA GLN A 241 -22.56 -10.96 -9.54
C GLN A 241 -23.17 -10.85 -10.94
N ALA A 242 -22.56 -11.49 -11.93
CA ALA A 242 -23.05 -11.58 -13.31
C ALA A 242 -24.10 -12.70 -13.52
N GLY A 243 -24.54 -13.39 -12.46
CA GLY A 243 -25.50 -14.50 -12.53
C GLY A 243 -24.90 -15.84 -12.99
N GLY A 244 -23.58 -15.93 -13.11
CA GLY A 244 -22.83 -17.12 -13.50
C GLY A 244 -22.08 -17.79 -12.34
N LYS A 245 -21.07 -18.57 -12.69
CA LYS A 245 -20.14 -19.26 -11.78
C LYS A 245 -18.72 -19.15 -12.34
N LEU A 246 -17.71 -19.30 -11.48
CA LEU A 246 -16.32 -19.42 -11.93
C LEU A 246 -16.19 -20.64 -12.85
N PHE A 247 -15.54 -20.48 -14.00
CA PHE A 247 -15.38 -21.54 -14.99
C PHE A 247 -14.42 -22.64 -14.53
N SER A 248 -13.32 -22.27 -13.89
CA SER A 248 -12.29 -23.20 -13.40
C SER A 248 -11.62 -22.63 -12.15
N GLU A 249 -11.63 -23.38 -11.06
CA GLU A 249 -10.88 -23.05 -9.83
C GLU A 249 -9.39 -23.43 -9.89
N PRO A 250 -8.99 -24.53 -10.57
CA PRO A 250 -7.56 -24.86 -10.73
C PRO A 250 -6.75 -23.93 -11.65
N LEU A 251 -7.41 -23.06 -12.43
CA LEU A 251 -6.77 -22.13 -13.38
C LEU A 251 -6.75 -20.71 -12.79
#